data_AF-A0AAE9DLJ6-F1
#
_entry.id   AF-A0AAE9DLJ6-F1
#
_cell.length_a   1.000
_cell.length_b   1.000
_cell.length_c   1.000
_cell.angle_alpha   90.00
_cell.angle_beta   90.00
_cell.angle_gamma   90.00
#
_symmetry.space_group_name_H-M   'P 1'
#
loop_
_entity.id
_entity.type
_entity.pdbx_description
1 polymer ?
#
loop_
_entity_poly.entity_id
_entity_poly.type
_entity_poly.pdbx_seq_one_letter_code
_entity_poly.pdbx_strand_id
1 'polypeptide(L)'
;MASPTTYLCLMEVEMLRGRILELEMQVNEHNRRETEDKARHFEEAERREKEMETRYRDKIDKLEEKLEAKQLKNKHLENNCLRLMVENDALKRENTKTTVEMKKIETTENGEAARKLLEDEQKKTSEYRKRMLYAQMKLREKQENVEGDVKPWRLCNICLEEFSHLSEHNPKVLNCGHTLCFSCCNQICLAYGIACPFCQKLFIIDKEELVNLPTNFIVLHM
;
A
#
# COMPACT_ATOMS: atom_id res chain seq x y z
N MET A 1 -67.68 6.64 84.25
CA MET A 1 -67.98 7.20 82.92
C MET A 1 -66.84 8.13 82.55
N ALA A 2 -66.12 7.87 81.45
CA ALA A 2 -65.02 8.74 81.02
C ALA A 2 -65.56 10.12 80.63
N SER A 3 -64.78 11.19 80.86
CA SER A 3 -65.23 12.56 80.54
C SER A 3 -65.21 12.80 79.02
N PRO A 4 -66.07 13.68 78.48
CA PRO A 4 -66.09 14.03 77.05
C PRO A 4 -64.72 14.46 76.50
N THR A 5 -63.90 15.09 77.34
CA THR A 5 -62.53 15.51 77.02
C THR A 5 -61.59 14.32 76.80
N THR A 6 -61.80 13.22 77.54
CA THR A 6 -61.01 11.99 77.41
C THR A 6 -61.30 11.30 76.08
N TYR A 7 -62.54 11.34 75.59
CA TYR A 7 -62.93 10.74 74.31
C TYR A 7 -62.37 11.50 73.11
N LEU A 8 -62.39 12.85 73.14
CA LEU A 8 -61.74 13.68 72.13
C LEU A 8 -60.23 13.42 72.04
N CYS A 9 -59.56 13.33 73.20
CA CYS A 9 -58.12 13.04 73.26
C CYS A 9 -57.79 11.65 72.69
N LEU A 10 -58.63 10.63 72.95
CA LEU A 10 -58.48 9.31 72.35
C LEU A 10 -58.61 9.33 70.81
N MET A 11 -59.62 10.06 70.28
CA MET A 11 -59.79 10.21 68.84
C MET A 11 -58.61 10.91 68.17
N GLU A 12 -58.06 11.95 68.80
CA GLU A 12 -56.85 12.63 68.31
C GLU A 12 -55.63 11.71 68.28
N VAL A 13 -55.45 10.90 69.32
CA VAL A 13 -54.37 9.90 69.40
C VAL A 13 -54.52 8.84 68.31
N GLU A 14 -55.73 8.35 68.02
CA GLU A 14 -55.96 7.39 66.94
C GLU A 14 -55.72 8.00 65.55
N MET A 15 -56.15 9.24 65.32
CA MET A 15 -55.84 9.97 64.07
C MET A 15 -54.34 10.21 63.88
N LEU A 16 -53.61 10.50 64.96
CA LEU A 16 -52.16 10.64 64.90
C LEU A 16 -51.47 9.30 64.64
N ARG A 17 -51.94 8.21 65.25
CA ARG A 17 -51.45 6.85 64.96
C ARG A 17 -51.65 6.47 63.51
N GLY A 18 -52.82 6.76 62.92
CA GLY A 18 -53.08 6.54 61.50
C GLY A 18 -52.10 7.29 60.60
N ARG A 19 -51.86 8.58 60.88
CA ARG A 19 -50.90 9.41 60.14
C ARG A 19 -49.45 8.93 60.28
N ILE A 20 -49.05 8.46 61.46
CA ILE A 20 -47.73 7.87 61.68
C ILE A 20 -47.56 6.62 60.82
N LEU A 21 -48.57 5.74 60.79
CA LEU A 21 -48.53 4.52 59.98
C LEU A 21 -48.42 4.82 58.48
N GLU A 22 -49.16 5.83 57.99
CA GLU A 22 -49.06 6.28 56.60
C GLU A 22 -47.68 6.83 56.26
N LEU A 23 -47.09 7.64 57.15
CA LEU A 23 -45.73 8.18 56.96
C LEU A 23 -44.68 7.07 56.98
N GLU A 24 -44.80 6.08 57.86
CA GLU A 24 -43.92 4.90 57.89
C GLU A 24 -44.00 4.11 56.59
N MET A 25 -45.20 3.91 56.04
CA MET A 25 -45.39 3.27 54.74
C MET A 25 -44.74 4.07 53.60
N GLN A 26 -44.89 5.40 53.60
CA GLN A 26 -44.29 6.27 52.58
C GLN A 26 -42.76 6.25 52.65
N VAL A 27 -42.19 6.31 53.85
CA VAL A 27 -40.73 6.25 54.06
C VAL A 27 -40.18 4.90 53.61
N ASN A 28 -40.86 3.80 53.95
CA ASN A 28 -40.44 2.46 53.52
C ASN A 28 -40.49 2.31 52.00
N GLU A 29 -41.53 2.81 51.34
CA GLU A 29 -41.64 2.78 49.89
C GLU A 29 -40.59 3.67 49.21
N HIS A 30 -40.30 4.86 49.77
CA HIS A 30 -39.23 5.73 49.28
C HIS A 30 -37.86 5.04 49.40
N ASN A 31 -37.55 4.47 50.57
CA ASN A 31 -36.29 3.75 50.80
C ASN A 31 -36.16 2.56 49.86
N ARG A 32 -37.24 1.80 49.63
CA ARG A 32 -37.26 0.69 48.68
C ARG A 32 -36.91 1.17 47.27
N ARG A 33 -37.57 2.23 46.78
CA ARG A 33 -37.26 2.82 45.46
C ARG A 33 -35.81 3.29 45.38
N GLU A 34 -35.32 3.99 46.40
CA GLU A 34 -33.94 4.47 46.42
C GLU A 34 -32.92 3.31 46.38
N THR A 35 -33.20 2.20 47.08
CA THR A 35 -32.36 1.00 47.01
C THR A 35 -32.41 0.32 45.64
N GLU A 36 -33.59 0.23 45.01
CA GLU A 36 -33.75 -0.32 43.67
C GLU A 36 -33.04 0.54 42.61
N ASP A 37 -33.13 1.87 42.73
CA ASP A 37 -32.45 2.82 41.84
C ASP A 37 -30.93 2.69 41.96
N LYS A 38 -30.40 2.60 43.19
CA LYS A 38 -28.97 2.35 43.44
C LYS A 38 -28.50 1.01 42.87
N ALA A 39 -29.30 -0.05 43.03
CA ALA A 39 -28.99 -1.36 42.46
C ALA A 39 -28.90 -1.31 40.93
N ARG A 40 -29.87 -0.66 40.26
CA ARG A 40 -29.84 -0.48 38.80
C ARG A 40 -28.63 0.31 38.32
N HIS A 41 -28.26 1.37 39.03
CA HIS A 41 -27.05 2.14 38.69
C HIS A 41 -25.77 1.32 38.84
N PHE A 42 -25.68 0.46 39.86
CA PHE A 42 -24.55 -0.43 40.05
C PHE A 42 -24.45 -1.48 38.94
N GLU A 43 -25.56 -2.12 38.58
CA GLU A 43 -25.63 -3.07 37.45
C GLU A 43 -25.24 -2.42 36.12
N GLU A 44 -25.69 -1.19 35.86
CA GLU A 44 -25.30 -0.44 34.67
C GLU A 44 -23.81 -0.10 34.65
N ALA A 45 -23.24 0.27 35.80
CA ALA A 45 -21.81 0.55 35.93
C ALA A 45 -20.97 -0.71 35.69
N GLU A 46 -21.35 -1.85 36.29
CA GLU A 46 -20.69 -3.14 36.08
C GLU A 46 -20.76 -3.58 34.62
N ARG A 47 -21.90 -3.39 33.96
CA ARG A 47 -22.03 -3.67 32.52
C ARG A 47 -21.08 -2.82 31.69
N ARG A 48 -20.98 -1.51 31.96
CA ARG A 48 -20.05 -0.61 31.26
C ARG A 48 -18.60 -1.01 31.48
N GLU A 49 -18.25 -1.46 32.68
CA GLU A 49 -16.92 -1.95 33.02
C GLU A 49 -16.57 -3.22 32.23
N LYS A 50 -17.47 -4.20 32.18
CA LYS A 50 -17.30 -5.43 31.37
C LYS A 50 -17.18 -5.13 29.87
N GLU A 51 -17.98 -4.20 29.35
CA GLU A 51 -17.88 -3.75 27.97
C GLU A 51 -16.52 -3.08 27.70
N MET A 52 -16.04 -2.26 28.63
CA MET A 52 -14.74 -1.60 28.54
C MET A 52 -13.60 -2.62 28.57
N GLU A 53 -13.63 -3.59 29.48
CA GLU A 53 -12.65 -4.65 29.57
C GLU A 53 -12.57 -5.48 28.28
N THR A 54 -13.74 -5.85 27.74
CA THR A 54 -13.84 -6.56 26.46
C THR A 54 -13.19 -5.76 25.33
N ARG A 55 -13.48 -4.45 25.24
CA ARG A 55 -12.86 -3.57 24.23
C ARG A 55 -11.34 -3.47 24.38
N TYR A 56 -10.84 -3.42 25.62
CA TYR A 56 -9.39 -3.40 25.84
C TYR A 56 -8.74 -4.72 25.47
N ARG A 57 -9.39 -5.85 25.77
CA ARG A 57 -8.94 -7.18 25.36
C ARG A 57 -8.84 -7.31 23.85
N ASP A 58 -9.90 -6.97 23.12
CA ASP A 58 -9.90 -6.96 21.65
C ASP A 58 -8.80 -6.07 21.06
N LYS A 59 -8.47 -4.96 21.74
CA LYS A 59 -7.41 -4.05 21.33
C LYS A 59 -6.03 -4.65 21.57
N ILE A 60 -5.84 -5.38 22.66
CA ILE A 60 -4.61 -6.11 22.97
C ILE A 60 -4.39 -7.20 21.92
N ASP A 61 -5.40 -8.03 21.65
CA ASP A 61 -5.30 -9.12 20.67
C ASP A 61 -4.90 -8.59 19.27
N LYS A 62 -5.52 -7.49 18.83
CA LYS A 62 -5.17 -6.81 17.56
C LYS A 62 -3.75 -6.24 17.54
N LEU A 63 -3.22 -5.83 18.69
CA LEU A 63 -1.86 -5.33 18.80
C LEU A 63 -0.85 -6.47 18.79
N GLU A 64 -1.17 -7.60 19.43
CA GLU A 64 -0.37 -8.82 19.40
C GLU A 64 -0.26 -9.39 17.99
N GLU A 65 -1.37 -9.52 17.26
CA GLU A 65 -1.37 -9.96 15.86
C GLU A 65 -0.48 -9.06 14.98
N LYS A 66 -0.57 -7.74 15.17
CA LYS A 66 0.30 -6.77 14.46
C LYS A 66 1.76 -6.91 14.83
N LEU A 67 2.06 -7.22 16.10
CA LEU A 67 3.43 -7.41 16.57
C LEU A 67 4.04 -8.67 15.94
N GLU A 68 3.29 -9.78 15.92
CA GLU A 68 3.71 -11.03 15.30
C GLU A 68 3.96 -10.87 13.79
N ALA A 69 3.06 -10.19 13.08
CA ALA A 69 3.23 -9.90 11.66
C ALA A 69 4.50 -9.08 11.38
N LYS A 70 4.81 -8.10 12.23
CA LYS A 70 6.05 -7.31 12.14
C LYS A 70 7.29 -8.15 12.43
N GLN A 71 7.25 -9.01 13.45
CA GLN A 71 8.36 -9.90 13.77
C GLN A 71 8.66 -10.87 12.62
N LEU A 72 7.63 -11.45 12.01
CA LEU A 72 7.78 -12.32 10.85
C LEU A 72 8.40 -11.56 9.66
N LYS A 73 7.95 -10.33 9.40
CA LYS A 73 8.52 -9.47 8.35
C LYS A 73 9.99 -9.14 8.62
N ASN A 74 10.35 -8.81 9.85
CA ASN A 74 11.75 -8.56 10.23
C ASN A 74 12.63 -9.80 10.01
N LYS A 75 12.16 -10.97 10.45
CA LYS A 75 12.88 -12.23 10.21
C LYS A 75 13.10 -12.52 8.72
N HIS A 76 12.11 -12.22 7.88
CA HIS A 76 12.25 -12.35 6.44
C HIS A 76 13.29 -11.36 5.87
N LEU A 77 13.27 -10.10 6.33
CA LEU A 77 14.25 -9.09 5.94
C LEU A 77 15.68 -9.48 6.36
N GLU A 78 15.88 -9.98 7.58
CA GLU A 78 17.17 -10.47 8.07
C GLU A 78 17.73 -11.60 7.20
N ASN A 79 16.89 -12.58 6.87
CA ASN A 79 17.26 -13.68 5.97
C ASN A 79 17.61 -13.18 4.56
N ASN A 80 16.86 -12.22 4.03
CA ASN A 80 17.14 -11.63 2.72
C ASN A 80 18.45 -10.83 2.73
N CYS A 81 18.74 -10.06 3.79
CA CYS A 81 20.01 -9.37 3.96
C CYS A 81 21.17 -10.36 3.98
N LEU A 82 21.05 -11.46 4.72
CA LEU A 82 22.10 -12.48 4.78
C LEU A 82 22.34 -13.12 3.40
N ARG A 83 21.28 -13.46 2.68
CA ARG A 83 21.38 -13.99 1.31
C ARG A 83 22.08 -13.01 0.37
N LEU A 84 21.66 -11.74 0.39
CA LEU A 84 22.26 -10.69 -0.44
C LEU A 84 23.73 -10.47 -0.09
N MET A 85 24.12 -10.55 1.18
CA MET A 85 25.53 -10.43 1.58
C MET A 85 26.39 -11.56 0.98
N VAL A 86 25.91 -12.81 1.05
CA VAL A 86 26.61 -13.97 0.45
C VAL A 86 26.74 -13.82 -1.07
N GLU A 87 25.67 -13.39 -1.74
CA GLU A 87 25.66 -13.14 -3.18
C GLU A 87 26.61 -12.00 -3.57
N ASN A 88 26.62 -10.91 -2.80
CA ASN A 88 27.53 -9.78 -3.03
C ASN A 88 29.00 -10.20 -2.88
N ASP A 89 29.32 -11.03 -1.88
CA ASP A 89 30.66 -11.55 -1.70
C ASP A 89 31.07 -12.52 -2.81
N ALA A 90 30.16 -13.35 -3.31
CA ALA A 90 30.40 -14.20 -4.47
C ALA A 90 30.67 -13.35 -5.72
N LEU A 91 29.83 -12.35 -6.00
CA LEU A 91 29.99 -11.42 -7.12
C LEU A 91 31.29 -10.64 -7.02
N LYS A 92 31.70 -10.19 -5.82
CA LYS A 92 33.00 -9.54 -5.62
C LYS A 92 34.15 -10.46 -5.99
N ARG A 93 34.12 -11.73 -5.61
CA ARG A 93 35.15 -12.72 -5.98
C ARG A 93 35.19 -12.98 -7.48
N GLU A 94 34.03 -13.05 -8.11
CA GLU A 94 33.94 -13.23 -9.56
C GLU A 94 34.49 -12.00 -10.28
N ASN A 95 34.10 -10.80 -9.85
CA ASN A 95 34.58 -9.55 -10.43
C ASN A 95 36.10 -9.38 -10.26
N THR A 96 36.67 -9.76 -9.11
CA THR A 96 38.13 -9.73 -8.95
C THR A 96 38.82 -10.72 -9.89
N LYS A 97 38.25 -11.92 -10.08
CA LYS A 97 38.76 -12.90 -11.05
C LYS A 97 38.71 -12.36 -12.48
N THR A 98 37.57 -11.82 -12.92
CA THR A 98 37.40 -11.20 -14.23
C THR A 98 38.36 -10.03 -14.42
N THR A 99 38.57 -9.20 -13.39
CA THR A 99 39.52 -8.09 -13.44
C THR A 99 40.96 -8.58 -13.66
N VAL A 100 41.36 -9.66 -12.99
CA VAL A 100 42.69 -10.28 -13.17
C VAL A 100 42.82 -10.88 -14.57
N GLU A 101 41.79 -11.55 -15.08
CA GLU A 101 41.77 -12.09 -16.45
C GLU A 101 41.84 -10.98 -17.50
N MET A 102 41.11 -9.88 -17.31
CA MET A 102 41.22 -8.69 -18.15
C MET A 102 42.63 -8.10 -18.16
N LYS A 103 43.29 -7.99 -17.00
CA LYS A 103 44.69 -7.54 -16.91
C LYS A 103 45.65 -8.47 -17.64
N LYS A 104 45.41 -9.80 -17.63
CA LYS A 104 46.23 -10.74 -18.40
C LYS A 104 46.10 -10.48 -19.90
N ILE A 105 44.87 -10.19 -20.37
CA ILE A 105 44.64 -9.79 -21.76
C ILE A 105 45.35 -8.47 -22.08
N GLU A 106 45.32 -7.47 -21.17
CA GLU A 106 46.08 -6.21 -21.32
C GLU A 106 47.58 -6.42 -21.52
N THR A 107 48.16 -7.40 -20.83
CA THR A 107 49.59 -7.71 -20.92
C THR A 107 49.99 -8.56 -22.13
N THR A 108 49.04 -9.05 -22.94
CA THR A 108 49.40 -9.73 -24.19
C THR A 108 49.88 -8.71 -25.23
N GLU A 109 50.90 -9.06 -26.02
CA GLU A 109 51.52 -8.16 -27.03
C GLU A 109 50.52 -7.56 -28.05
N ASN A 110 49.29 -8.10 -28.12
CA ASN A 110 48.19 -7.61 -28.97
C ASN A 110 46.91 -7.17 -28.20
N GLY A 111 46.93 -7.12 -26.87
CA GLY A 111 45.73 -6.84 -26.05
C GLY A 111 45.19 -5.42 -26.22
N GLU A 112 46.08 -4.43 -26.35
CA GLU A 112 45.73 -3.05 -26.60
C GLU A 112 45.17 -2.86 -28.03
N ALA A 113 45.77 -3.53 -29.01
CA ALA A 113 45.29 -3.54 -30.39
C ALA A 113 43.91 -4.20 -30.51
N ALA A 114 43.67 -5.32 -29.80
CA ALA A 114 42.38 -5.99 -29.77
C ALA A 114 41.29 -5.14 -29.11
N ARG A 115 41.61 -4.44 -28.01
CA ARG A 115 40.68 -3.51 -27.35
C ARG A 115 40.32 -2.34 -28.26
N LYS A 116 41.33 -1.70 -28.86
CA LYS A 116 41.12 -0.59 -29.78
C LYS A 116 40.27 -1.01 -30.98
N LEU A 117 40.50 -2.21 -31.52
CA LEU A 117 39.68 -2.77 -32.60
C LEU A 117 38.23 -3.01 -32.16
N LEU A 118 38.01 -3.54 -30.96
CA LEU A 118 36.66 -3.71 -30.40
C LEU A 118 35.95 -2.37 -30.16
N GLU A 119 36.65 -1.38 -29.62
CA GLU A 119 36.12 -0.03 -29.40
C GLU A 119 35.78 0.65 -30.74
N ASP A 120 36.66 0.55 -31.74
CA ASP A 120 36.44 1.08 -33.08
C ASP A 120 35.24 0.40 -33.76
N GLU A 121 35.11 -0.93 -33.67
CA GLU A 121 33.96 -1.66 -34.21
C GLU A 121 32.65 -1.34 -33.47
N GLN A 122 32.69 -1.19 -32.14
CA GLN A 122 31.52 -0.73 -31.37
C GLN A 122 31.10 0.69 -31.79
N LYS A 123 32.06 1.60 -31.99
CA LYS A 123 31.81 2.96 -32.43
C LYS A 123 31.21 2.97 -33.84
N LYS A 124 31.79 2.23 -34.78
CA LYS A 124 31.23 2.05 -36.13
C LYS A 124 29.81 1.50 -36.08
N THR A 125 29.57 0.45 -35.29
CA THR A 125 28.24 -0.16 -35.12
C THR A 125 27.23 0.85 -34.58
N SER A 126 27.62 1.65 -33.60
CA SER A 126 26.80 2.74 -33.05
C SER A 126 26.46 3.80 -34.10
N GLU A 127 27.44 4.22 -34.90
CA GLU A 127 27.26 5.16 -36.00
C GLU A 127 26.34 4.61 -37.10
N TYR A 128 26.55 3.36 -37.52
CA TYR A 128 25.67 2.68 -38.48
C TYR A 128 24.23 2.59 -37.96
N ARG A 129 24.05 2.25 -36.68
CA ARG A 129 22.72 2.21 -36.05
C ARG A 129 22.05 3.58 -36.06
N LYS A 130 22.77 4.66 -35.73
CA LYS A 130 22.24 6.04 -35.80
C LYS A 130 21.83 6.42 -37.22
N ARG A 131 22.66 6.10 -38.22
CA ARG A 131 22.36 6.35 -39.64
C ARG A 131 21.14 5.57 -40.11
N MET A 132 21.03 4.31 -39.72
CA MET A 132 19.88 3.46 -40.04
C MET A 132 18.58 4.01 -39.43
N LEU A 133 18.60 4.38 -38.15
CA LEU A 133 17.44 4.97 -37.47
C LEU A 133 17.02 6.29 -38.12
N TYR A 134 17.98 7.14 -38.50
CA TYR A 134 17.69 8.38 -39.22
C TYR A 134 17.05 8.12 -40.59
N ALA A 135 17.56 7.15 -41.35
CA ALA A 135 16.99 6.76 -42.63
C ALA A 135 15.56 6.22 -42.47
N GLN A 136 15.30 5.38 -41.46
CA GLN A 136 13.95 4.90 -41.13
C GLN A 136 13.01 6.06 -40.77
N MET A 137 13.46 7.01 -39.95
CA MET A 137 12.69 8.20 -39.58
C MET A 137 12.31 9.02 -40.83
N LYS A 138 13.24 9.22 -41.76
CA LYS A 138 12.99 9.98 -43.00
C LYS A 138 12.06 9.26 -43.98
N LEU A 139 12.16 7.93 -44.07
CA LEU A 139 11.22 7.14 -44.87
C LEU A 139 9.80 7.21 -44.30
N ARG A 140 9.68 7.15 -42.98
CA ARG A 140 8.41 7.27 -42.28
C ARG A 140 7.76 8.64 -42.44
N GLU A 141 8.52 9.73 -42.26
CA GLU A 141 8.03 11.10 -42.46
C GLU A 141 7.41 11.27 -43.85
N LYS A 142 8.03 10.68 -44.88
CA LYS A 142 7.45 10.66 -46.24
C LYS A 142 6.16 9.84 -46.35
N GLN A 143 6.06 8.71 -45.67
CA GLN A 143 4.84 7.88 -45.67
C GLN A 143 3.68 8.59 -44.96
N GLU A 144 3.93 9.15 -43.78
CA GLU A 144 2.94 9.88 -42.99
C GLU A 144 2.46 11.14 -43.73
N ASN A 145 3.35 11.83 -44.46
CA ASN A 145 2.97 12.97 -45.31
C ASN A 145 2.08 12.59 -46.50
N VAL A 146 2.15 11.34 -46.98
CA VAL A 146 1.31 10.83 -48.08
C VAL A 146 -0.02 10.31 -47.57
N GLU A 147 -0.03 9.67 -46.40
CA GLU A 147 -1.21 9.02 -45.82
C GLU A 147 -2.04 9.93 -44.90
N GLY A 148 -1.51 11.10 -44.53
CA GLY A 148 -2.26 12.19 -43.90
C GLY A 148 -2.40 12.12 -42.38
N ASP A 149 -2.10 10.98 -41.73
CA ASP A 149 -2.27 10.79 -40.29
C ASP A 149 -1.06 10.09 -39.63
N VAL A 150 -0.75 10.52 -38.40
CA VAL A 150 0.19 9.81 -37.51
C VAL A 150 -0.38 8.43 -37.21
N LYS A 151 0.46 7.41 -37.34
CA LYS A 151 0.02 6.03 -37.16
C LYS A 151 -0.47 5.78 -35.71
N PRO A 152 -1.70 5.25 -35.51
CA PRO A 152 -2.27 5.08 -34.16
C PRO A 152 -1.42 4.27 -33.20
N TRP A 153 -0.64 3.29 -33.69
CA TRP A 153 0.25 2.48 -32.85
C TRP A 153 1.46 3.23 -32.29
N ARG A 154 1.69 4.48 -32.73
CA ARG A 154 2.71 5.38 -32.18
C ARG A 154 2.19 6.24 -31.03
N LEU A 155 0.89 6.28 -30.83
CA LEU A 155 0.26 7.11 -29.82
C LEU A 155 -0.07 6.25 -28.59
N CYS A 156 0.07 6.84 -27.42
CA CYS A 156 -0.50 6.26 -26.22
C CYS A 156 -2.03 6.28 -26.32
N ASN A 157 -2.69 5.14 -26.18
CA ASN A 157 -4.16 5.07 -26.24
C ASN A 157 -4.89 5.74 -25.05
N ILE A 158 -4.16 6.38 -24.13
CA ILE A 158 -4.72 7.16 -23.01
C ILE A 158 -4.55 8.65 -23.26
N CYS A 159 -3.30 9.15 -23.37
CA CYS A 159 -3.05 10.58 -23.56
C CYS A 159 -3.03 11.02 -25.03
N LEU A 160 -3.03 10.07 -25.98
CA LEU A 160 -2.94 10.30 -27.42
C LEU A 160 -1.67 11.02 -27.88
N GLU A 161 -0.65 11.08 -27.04
CA GLU A 161 0.65 11.62 -27.37
C GLU A 161 1.58 10.54 -27.91
N GLU A 162 2.53 10.98 -28.73
CA GLU A 162 3.48 10.10 -29.40
C GLU A 162 4.50 9.50 -28.43
N PHE A 163 4.75 8.20 -28.57
CA PHE A 163 5.80 7.52 -27.83
C PHE A 163 7.17 8.06 -28.20
N SER A 164 8.03 8.24 -27.20
CA SER A 164 9.39 8.70 -27.42
C SER A 164 10.40 8.03 -26.49
N HIS A 165 11.69 8.31 -26.71
CA HIS A 165 12.75 7.88 -25.82
C HIS A 165 12.80 8.70 -24.50
N LEU A 166 12.00 9.75 -24.36
CA LEU A 166 11.91 10.55 -23.14
C LEU A 166 11.21 9.76 -22.04
N SER A 167 11.60 10.00 -20.79
CA SER A 167 11.10 9.24 -19.63
C SER A 167 9.58 9.22 -19.53
N GLU A 168 8.91 10.34 -19.79
CA GLU A 168 7.45 10.48 -19.63
C GLU A 168 6.66 9.73 -20.71
N HIS A 169 7.04 9.89 -21.97
CA HIS A 169 6.38 9.22 -23.11
C HIS A 169 7.02 7.88 -23.48
N ASN A 170 7.84 7.32 -22.59
CA ASN A 170 8.49 6.03 -22.82
C ASN A 170 7.42 4.91 -22.85
N PRO A 171 7.32 4.12 -23.94
CA PRO A 171 6.31 3.08 -24.06
C PRO A 171 6.64 1.88 -23.17
N LYS A 172 5.86 1.68 -22.11
CA LYS A 172 5.95 0.56 -21.18
C LYS A 172 4.96 -0.53 -21.53
N VAL A 173 5.41 -1.78 -21.49
CA VAL A 173 4.60 -2.98 -21.74
C VAL A 173 4.11 -3.53 -20.40
N LEU A 174 2.80 -3.61 -20.22
CA LEU A 174 2.20 -4.32 -19.09
C LEU A 174 2.25 -5.83 -19.32
N ASN A 175 2.09 -6.63 -18.26
CA ASN A 175 2.11 -8.11 -18.37
C ASN A 175 1.05 -8.73 -19.29
N CYS A 176 0.00 -7.97 -19.60
CA CYS A 176 -1.00 -8.39 -20.57
C CYS A 176 -0.62 -8.12 -22.04
N GLY A 177 0.52 -7.46 -22.29
CA GLY A 177 1.03 -7.08 -23.61
C GLY A 177 0.63 -5.68 -24.08
N HIS A 178 -0.31 -5.00 -23.41
CA HIS A 178 -0.69 -3.64 -23.78
C HIS A 178 0.43 -2.65 -23.46
N THR A 179 0.59 -1.67 -24.37
CA THR A 179 1.61 -0.62 -24.25
C THR A 179 0.96 0.71 -23.87
N LEU A 180 1.55 1.38 -22.88
CA LEU A 180 1.15 2.70 -22.39
C LEU A 180 2.41 3.55 -22.19
N CYS A 181 2.30 4.88 -22.20
CA CYS A 181 3.45 5.70 -21.82
C CYS A 181 3.68 5.60 -20.30
N PHE A 182 4.93 5.81 -19.87
CA PHE A 182 5.31 5.77 -18.47
C PHE A 182 4.49 6.73 -17.60
N SER A 183 4.23 7.96 -18.09
CA SER A 183 3.40 8.94 -17.37
C SER A 183 1.99 8.40 -17.11
N CYS A 184 1.35 7.80 -18.11
CA CYS A 184 0.03 7.18 -17.94
C CYS A 184 0.09 5.96 -17.01
N CYS A 185 1.09 5.08 -17.13
CA CYS A 185 1.30 3.98 -16.17
C CYS A 185 1.39 4.50 -14.73
N ASN A 186 2.16 5.57 -14.52
CA ASN A 186 2.37 6.17 -13.20
C ASN A 186 1.10 6.82 -12.62
N GLN A 187 0.21 7.33 -13.50
CA GLN A 187 -1.08 7.89 -13.10
C GLN A 187 -2.09 6.82 -12.68
N ILE A 188 -2.15 5.69 -13.40
CA ILE A 188 -3.14 4.63 -13.13
C ILE A 188 -2.66 3.58 -12.12
N CYS A 189 -1.38 3.60 -11.75
CA CYS A 189 -0.84 2.71 -10.72
C CYS A 189 -1.31 3.15 -9.33
N LEU A 190 -1.93 2.21 -8.62
CA LEU A 190 -2.35 2.36 -7.23
C LEU A 190 -1.25 1.81 -6.30
N ALA A 191 -1.46 1.94 -4.99
CA ALA A 191 -0.47 1.60 -3.97
C ALA A 191 -0.03 0.12 -3.96
N TYR A 192 -0.78 -0.78 -4.60
CA TYR A 192 -0.55 -2.23 -4.59
C TYR A 192 -0.58 -2.84 -5.99
N GLY A 193 -0.56 -2.01 -7.04
CA GLY A 193 -0.52 -2.50 -8.41
C GLY A 193 -1.20 -1.62 -9.44
N ILE A 194 -1.08 -2.06 -10.69
CA ILE A 194 -1.61 -1.42 -11.88
C ILE A 194 -2.61 -2.35 -12.58
N ALA A 195 -3.82 -1.86 -12.84
CA ALA A 195 -4.79 -2.58 -13.67
C ALA A 195 -4.70 -2.08 -15.10
N CYS A 196 -4.58 -2.99 -16.08
CA CYS A 196 -4.61 -2.60 -17.48
C CYS A 196 -5.97 -1.96 -17.83
N PRO A 197 -6.03 -0.75 -18.41
CA PRO A 197 -7.28 -0.08 -18.72
C PRO A 197 -8.04 -0.73 -19.89
N PHE A 198 -7.37 -1.57 -20.69
CA PHE A 198 -7.98 -2.22 -21.86
C PHE A 198 -8.55 -3.61 -21.56
N CYS A 199 -7.90 -4.38 -20.69
CA CYS A 199 -8.29 -5.77 -20.40
C CYS A 199 -8.47 -6.08 -18.91
N GLN A 200 -8.34 -5.08 -18.04
CA GLN A 200 -8.59 -5.13 -16.59
C GLN A 200 -7.74 -6.15 -15.81
N LYS A 201 -6.72 -6.74 -16.45
CA LYS A 201 -5.77 -7.61 -15.76
C LYS A 201 -4.95 -6.78 -14.76
N LEU A 202 -5.07 -7.14 -13.47
CA LEU A 202 -4.30 -6.55 -12.38
C LEU A 202 -2.88 -7.08 -12.38
N PHE A 203 -1.93 -6.18 -12.16
CA PHE A 203 -0.53 -6.50 -12.03
C PHE A 203 0.02 -5.92 -10.73
N ILE A 204 0.45 -6.80 -9.83
CA ILE A 204 0.98 -6.44 -8.52
C ILE A 204 2.41 -5.95 -8.72
N ILE A 205 2.60 -4.64 -8.61
CA ILE A 205 3.88 -3.96 -8.78
C ILE A 205 3.85 -2.69 -7.93
N ASP A 206 4.95 -2.40 -7.25
CA ASP A 206 5.10 -1.16 -6.50
C ASP A 206 5.32 0.01 -7.46
N LYS A 207 4.91 1.22 -7.06
CA LYS A 207 4.96 2.40 -7.94
C LYS A 207 6.40 2.73 -8.34
N GLU A 208 7.35 2.51 -7.43
CA GLU A 208 8.79 2.69 -7.63
C GLU A 208 9.35 1.71 -8.68
N GLU A 209 8.72 0.55 -8.86
CA GLU A 209 9.17 -0.49 -9.80
C GLU A 209 8.63 -0.29 -11.22
N LEU A 210 7.70 0.66 -11.44
CA LEU A 210 7.17 0.96 -12.79
C LEU A 210 8.26 1.32 -13.80
N VAL A 211 9.36 1.91 -13.35
CA VAL A 211 10.50 2.26 -14.21
C VAL A 211 11.12 1.02 -14.86
N ASN A 212 11.04 -0.12 -14.17
CA ASN A 212 11.58 -1.41 -14.60
C ASN A 212 10.67 -2.16 -15.58
N LEU A 213 9.47 -1.63 -15.87
CA LEU A 213 8.62 -2.23 -16.89
C LEU A 213 9.33 -2.26 -18.25
N PRO A 214 9.20 -3.37 -19.01
CA PRO A 214 9.83 -3.51 -20.31
C PRO A 214 9.45 -2.37 -21.26
N THR A 215 10.44 -1.86 -21.99
CA THR A 215 10.22 -0.81 -22.99
C THR A 215 9.85 -1.44 -24.34
N ASN A 216 8.77 -0.96 -24.97
CA ASN A 216 8.39 -1.39 -26.30
C ASN A 216 9.22 -0.63 -27.36
N PHE A 217 10.36 -1.19 -27.77
CA PHE A 217 11.22 -0.59 -28.80
C PHE A 217 10.60 -0.62 -30.20
N ILE A 218 9.59 -1.45 -30.44
CA ILE A 218 8.96 -1.60 -31.74
C ILE A 218 8.22 -0.32 -32.11
N VAL A 219 7.41 0.23 -31.21
CA VAL A 219 6.65 1.47 -31.45
C VAL A 219 7.53 2.73 -31.53
N LEU A 220 8.78 2.63 -31.05
CA LEU A 220 9.79 3.70 -31.16
C LEU A 220 10.55 3.70 -32.48
N HIS A 221 10.60 2.55 -33.18
CA HIS A 221 11.50 2.34 -34.32
C HIS A 221 10.78 1.94 -35.62
N MET A 222 9.51 1.49 -35.56
CA MET A 222 8.65 1.21 -36.74
C MET A 222 7.68 2.33 -37.03
#